data_AF-A0A2G5D029-F1
#
_entry.id   AF-A0A2G5D029-F1
#
_cell.length_a   1.000
_cell.length_b   1.000
_cell.length_c   1.000
_cell.angle_alpha   90.00
_cell.angle_beta   90.00
_cell.angle_gamma   90.00
#
_symmetry.space_group_name_H-M   'P 1'
#
loop_
_entity.id
_entity.type
_entity.pdbx_description
1 polymer ?
#
loop_
_entity_poly.entity_id
_entity_poly.type
_entity_poly.pdbx_seq_one_letter_code
_entity_poly.pdbx_strand_id
1 'polypeptide(L)'
;MSTTHRRKPLCLYHTHGKCTKMDDPVHIEMFNHDCSLGLEVNADALKQLQSQDFDYLLVFDLEGKVEILEFPVVMIDLKTLRFVDFFHRFVRPVKMGSKE
;
A
#
# COMPACT_ATOMS: atom_id res chain seq x y z
N MET A 1 9.91 24.81 -13.71
CA MET A 1 9.54 24.91 -12.28
C MET A 1 9.21 23.51 -11.82
N SER A 2 10.09 22.89 -11.05
CA SER A 2 9.89 21.51 -10.55
C SER A 2 8.88 21.56 -9.41
N THR A 3 7.63 21.22 -9.69
CA THR A 3 6.61 21.01 -8.66
C THR A 3 6.92 19.68 -7.99
N THR A 4 7.53 19.73 -6.82
CA THR A 4 7.59 18.60 -5.90
C THR A 4 6.15 18.25 -5.52
N HIS A 5 5.53 17.34 -6.27
CA HIS A 5 4.24 16.77 -5.90
C HIS A 5 4.43 16.10 -4.53
N ARG A 6 4.02 16.78 -3.46
CA ARG A 6 3.82 16.12 -2.16
C ARG A 6 2.84 14.99 -2.40
N ARG A 7 3.30 13.75 -2.29
CA ARG A 7 2.41 12.58 -2.31
C ARG A 7 1.38 12.78 -1.21
N LYS A 8 0.10 12.76 -1.58
CA LYS A 8 -0.99 12.77 -0.61
C LYS A 8 -0.90 11.48 0.21
N PRO A 9 -1.09 11.54 1.55
CA PRO A 9 -1.20 10.32 2.35
C PRO A 9 -2.40 9.49 1.87
N LEU A 10 -2.26 8.16 1.89
CA LEU A 10 -3.38 7.26 1.59
C LEU A 10 -4.49 7.43 2.65
N CYS A 11 -5.75 7.41 2.19
CA CYS A 11 -6.89 7.47 3.09
C CYS A 11 -7.03 6.14 3.85
N LEU A 12 -6.85 6.16 5.17
CA LEU A 12 -7.00 4.96 6.02
C LEU A 12 -8.39 4.32 5.96
N TYR A 13 -9.45 5.13 5.87
CA TYR A 13 -10.80 4.56 5.76
C TYR A 13 -11.01 3.92 4.39
N HIS A 14 -10.35 4.43 3.35
CA HIS A 14 -10.38 3.84 2.02
C HIS A 14 -9.63 2.51 2.00
N THR A 15 -8.45 2.43 2.62
CA THR A 15 -7.69 1.17 2.71
C THR A 15 -8.46 0.05 3.41
N HIS A 16 -9.49 0.41 4.19
CA HIS A 16 -10.37 -0.52 4.88
C HIS A 16 -11.74 -0.73 4.22
N GLY A 17 -12.01 -0.13 3.05
CA GLY A 17 -13.32 -0.20 2.37
C GLY A 17 -14.45 0.54 3.10
N LYS A 18 -14.12 1.53 3.93
CA LYS A 18 -15.06 2.26 4.82
C LYS A 18 -15.08 3.77 4.59
N CYS A 19 -14.41 4.28 3.55
CA CYS A 19 -14.44 5.71 3.25
C CYS A 19 -15.83 6.12 2.77
N THR A 20 -16.44 7.10 3.43
CA THR A 20 -17.75 7.67 3.07
C THR A 20 -17.64 9.08 2.51
N LYS A 21 -16.43 9.65 2.41
CA LYS A 21 -16.18 11.04 2.01
C LYS A 21 -15.66 11.19 0.59
N MET A 22 -16.03 10.28 -0.31
CA MET A 22 -15.56 10.31 -1.70
C MET A 22 -16.06 11.52 -2.48
N ASP A 23 -17.21 12.09 -2.07
CA ASP A 23 -17.82 13.27 -2.71
C ASP A 23 -17.39 14.60 -2.06
N ASP A 24 -16.57 14.56 -1.00
CA ASP A 24 -16.07 15.77 -0.32
C ASP A 24 -14.78 16.26 -1.01
N PRO A 25 -14.81 17.40 -1.71
CA PRO A 25 -13.66 17.89 -2.47
C PRO A 25 -12.44 18.18 -1.58
N VAL A 26 -12.65 18.58 -0.32
CA VAL A 26 -11.56 18.84 0.64
C VAL A 26 -10.87 17.53 1.01
N HIS A 27 -11.65 16.47 1.20
CA HIS A 27 -11.13 15.13 1.52
C HIS A 27 -10.32 14.55 0.35
N ILE A 28 -10.84 14.64 -0.87
CA ILE A 28 -10.15 14.17 -2.08
C ILE A 28 -8.88 15.00 -2.36
N GLU A 29 -8.86 16.29 -2.04
CA GLU A 29 -7.65 17.10 -2.14
C GLU A 29 -6.59 16.67 -1.12
N MET A 30 -7.00 16.30 0.09
CA MET A 30 -6.08 15.96 1.18
C MET A 30 -5.54 14.53 1.12
N PHE A 31 -6.36 13.54 0.72
CA PHE A 31 -6.00 12.12 0.80
C PHE A 31 -6.01 11.41 -0.56
N ASN A 32 -5.07 10.49 -0.74
CA ASN A 32 -5.03 9.61 -1.90
C ASN A 32 -5.96 8.40 -1.70
N HIS A 33 -6.65 8.01 -2.76
CA HIS A 33 -7.53 6.84 -2.84
C HIS A 33 -7.10 5.89 -3.97
N ASP A 34 -5.96 6.16 -4.60
CA ASP A 34 -5.35 5.27 -5.58
C ASP A 34 -4.14 4.58 -4.94
N CYS A 35 -4.33 3.32 -4.55
CA CYS A 35 -3.29 2.46 -3.99
C CYS A 35 -2.26 1.99 -5.01
N SER A 36 -2.55 2.14 -6.31
CA SER A 36 -1.60 1.80 -7.39
C SER A 36 -0.65 2.96 -7.73
N LEU A 37 -0.95 4.17 -7.23
CA LEU A 37 -0.21 5.38 -7.54
C LEU A 37 1.25 5.27 -7.11
N GLY A 38 2.16 5.22 -8.08
CA GLY A 38 3.60 5.09 -7.82
C GLY A 38 4.17 3.67 -7.90
N LEU A 39 3.34 2.67 -8.24
CA LEU A 39 3.74 1.32 -8.62
C LEU A 39 3.79 1.13 -10.15
N GLU A 40 3.84 2.24 -10.90
CA GLU A 40 3.96 2.20 -12.36
C GLU A 40 5.29 1.54 -12.76
N VAL A 41 5.20 0.46 -13.53
CA VAL A 41 6.37 -0.28 -14.00
C VAL A 41 6.77 0.21 -15.39
N ASN A 42 8.06 0.51 -15.54
CA ASN A 42 8.63 0.85 -16.84
C ASN A 42 8.56 -0.38 -17.77
N ALA A 43 8.03 -0.19 -18.98
CA ALA A 43 7.97 -1.23 -20.01
C ALA A 43 9.33 -1.87 -20.32
N ASP A 44 10.43 -1.13 -20.16
CA ASP A 44 11.78 -1.69 -20.33
C ASP A 44 12.20 -2.63 -19.20
N ALA A 45 11.64 -2.49 -17.99
CA ALA A 45 11.87 -3.42 -16.89
C ALA A 45 11.26 -4.81 -17.18
N LEU A 46 10.16 -4.85 -17.95
CA LEU A 46 9.52 -6.10 -18.38
C LEU A 46 10.39 -6.90 -19.36
N LYS A 47 11.29 -6.24 -20.11
CA LYS A 47 12.20 -6.93 -21.05
C LYS A 47 13.31 -7.71 -20.34
N GLN A 48 13.62 -7.36 -19.09
CA GLN A 48 14.62 -8.03 -18.27
C GLN A 48 14.01 -9.12 -17.38
N LEU A 49 12.70 -9.35 -17.52
CA LEU A 49 11.99 -10.27 -16.67
C LEU A 49 12.38 -11.72 -17.00
N GLN A 50 12.98 -12.40 -16.03
CA GLN A 50 13.15 -13.83 -16.11
C GLN A 50 11.88 -14.52 -15.61
N SER A 51 11.50 -15.62 -16.27
CA SER A 51 10.40 -16.46 -15.81
C SER A 51 10.65 -16.87 -14.37
N GLN A 52 9.70 -16.59 -13.48
CA GLN A 52 9.69 -17.04 -12.10
C GLN A 52 8.74 -18.24 -11.99
N ASP A 53 9.00 -19.15 -11.06
CA ASP A 53 8.12 -20.31 -10.77
C ASP A 53 6.84 -19.92 -10.00
N PHE A 54 6.60 -18.62 -9.82
CA PHE A 54 5.49 -18.07 -9.06
C PHE A 54 4.68 -17.10 -9.93
N ASP A 55 3.36 -17.12 -9.76
CA ASP A 55 2.46 -16.21 -10.47
C ASP A 55 2.37 -14.82 -9.80
N TYR A 56 2.55 -14.77 -8.48
CA TYR A 56 2.36 -13.56 -7.68
C TYR A 56 3.46 -13.36 -6.65
N LEU A 57 3.80 -12.10 -6.39
CA LEU A 57 4.66 -11.67 -5.30
C LEU A 57 3.84 -10.92 -4.25
N LEU A 58 4.00 -11.32 -2.99
CA LEU A 58 3.44 -10.62 -1.85
C LEU A 58 4.56 -9.84 -1.15
N VAL A 59 4.48 -8.51 -1.20
CA VAL A 59 5.44 -7.62 -0.56
C VAL A 59 4.89 -7.17 0.78
N PHE A 60 5.67 -7.40 1.84
CA PHE A 60 5.32 -7.08 3.22
C PHE A 60 6.19 -5.92 3.72
N ASP A 61 5.58 -4.96 4.41
CA ASP A 61 6.27 -3.83 5.04
C ASP A 61 5.76 -3.64 6.48
N LEU A 62 6.13 -4.57 7.36
CA LEU A 62 5.57 -4.64 8.72
C LEU A 62 6.16 -3.57 9.63
N GLU A 63 5.31 -2.87 10.38
CA GLU A 63 5.73 -1.92 11.40
C GLU A 63 5.60 -2.49 12.80
N GLY A 64 6.52 -2.09 13.68
CA GLY A 64 6.62 -2.56 15.06
C GLY A 64 7.95 -3.25 15.35
N LYS A 65 8.37 -3.22 16.61
CA LYS A 65 9.68 -3.78 17.02
C LYS A 65 9.54 -5.18 17.62
N VAL A 66 8.62 -5.34 18.56
CA VAL A 66 8.41 -6.57 19.34
C VAL A 66 7.11 -7.25 18.95
N GLU A 67 6.07 -6.45 18.72
CA GLU A 67 4.77 -6.88 18.21
C GLU A 67 4.48 -6.08 16.94
N ILE A 68 3.85 -6.72 15.95
CA ILE A 68 3.39 -6.04 14.74
C ILE A 68 2.29 -5.06 15.15
N LEU A 69 2.42 -3.82 14.71
CA LEU A 69 1.46 -2.75 14.93
C LEU A 69 0.74 -2.38 13.62
N GLU A 70 1.41 -2.56 12.48
CA GLU A 70 0.85 -2.32 11.15
C GLU A 70 1.21 -3.47 10.23
N PHE A 71 0.22 -3.92 9.44
CA PHE A 71 0.34 -5.06 8.55
C PHE A 71 -0.12 -4.67 7.14
N PRO A 72 0.71 -3.95 6.36
CA PRO A 72 0.50 -3.76 4.95
C PRO A 72 1.06 -4.93 4.12
N VAL A 73 0.31 -5.33 3.10
CA VAL A 73 0.72 -6.30 2.07
C VAL A 73 0.32 -5.75 0.71
N VAL A 74 1.21 -5.84 -0.26
CA VAL A 74 0.91 -5.55 -1.67
C VAL A 74 1.10 -6.81 -2.50
N MET A 75 0.13 -7.10 -3.36
CA MET A 75 0.18 -8.21 -4.30
C MET A 75 0.55 -7.69 -5.69
N ILE A 76 1.55 -8.32 -6.30
CA ILE A 76 2.06 -7.97 -7.63
C ILE A 76 1.99 -9.22 -8.52
N ASP A 77 1.44 -9.06 -9.72
CA ASP A 77 1.47 -10.08 -10.76
C ASP A 77 2.88 -10.19 -11.31
N LEU A 78 3.52 -11.35 -11.22
CA LEU A 78 4.91 -11.51 -11.66
C LEU A 78 5.06 -11.55 -13.18
N LYS A 79 4.02 -11.89 -13.95
CA LYS A 79 4.06 -11.90 -15.42
C LYS A 79 4.00 -10.48 -15.98
N THR A 80 3.23 -9.60 -15.35
CA THR A 80 3.05 -8.22 -15.80
C THR A 80 3.77 -7.18 -14.95
N LEU A 81 4.31 -7.57 -13.80
CA LEU A 81 4.78 -6.70 -12.72
C LEU A 81 3.77 -5.64 -12.26
N ARG A 82 2.48 -5.90 -12.45
CA ARG A 82 1.44 -4.90 -12.14
C ARG A 82 0.92 -5.11 -10.73
N PHE A 83 0.55 -4.02 -10.10
CA PHE A 83 -0.26 -4.03 -8.90
C PHE A 83 -1.56 -4.83 -9.14
N VAL A 84 -1.86 -5.76 -8.24
CA VAL A 84 -3.08 -6.57 -8.27
C VAL A 84 -4.03 -6.13 -7.17
N ASP A 85 -3.55 -6.12 -5.92
CA ASP A 85 -4.35 -5.80 -4.75
C ASP A 85 -3.46 -5.38 -3.57
N PHE A 86 -4.07 -4.87 -2.51
CA PHE A 86 -3.42 -4.57 -1.26
C PHE A 86 -4.26 -5.02 -0.06
N PHE A 87 -3.58 -5.31 1.05
CA PHE A 87 -4.18 -5.50 2.36
C PHE A 87 -3.51 -4.56 3.34
N HIS A 88 -4.28 -3.90 4.19
CA HIS A 88 -3.72 -3.02 5.21
C HIS A 88 -4.57 -3.07 6.46
N ARG A 89 -3.94 -3.39 7.60
CA ARG A 89 -4.60 -3.38 8.92
C ARG A 89 -3.63 -2.93 10.01
N PHE A 90 -4.18 -2.17 10.96
CA PHE A 90 -3.54 -1.99 12.26
C PHE A 90 -3.81 -3.18 13.16
N VAL A 91 -2.81 -3.54 13.95
CA VAL A 91 -2.83 -4.68 14.86
C VAL A 91 -2.74 -4.14 16.29
N ARG A 92 -3.63 -4.63 17.17
CA ARG A 92 -3.60 -4.28 18.59
C ARG A 92 -2.57 -5.17 19.30
N PRO A 93 -1.48 -4.61 19.87
CA PRO A 93 -0.54 -5.40 20.65
C PRO A 93 -1.18 -5.89 21.96
N VAL A 94 -0.71 -7.02 22.47
CA VAL A 94 -1.18 -7.62 23.73
C VAL A 94 -0.17 -7.38 24.85
N LYS A 95 1.14 -7.44 24.57
CA LYS A 95 2.19 -7.33 25.60
C LYS A 95 2.57 -5.89 25.91
N MET A 96 2.67 -5.01 24.91
CA MET A 96 3.04 -3.60 25.14
C MET A 96 1.96 -2.74 25.83
N GLY A 97 0.81 -3.34 26.20
CA GLY A 97 -0.26 -2.68 26.95
C GLY A 97 -0.27 -2.93 28.46
N SER A 98 0.52 -3.87 28.97
CA SER A 98 0.66 -4.10 30.41
C SER A 98 1.70 -3.14 30.97
N LYS A 99 1.23 -2.08 31.64
CA LYS A 99 2.04 -1.42 32.66
C LYS A 99 2.13 -2.38 33.84
N GLU A 100 3.30 -2.96 34.07
CA GLU A 100 3.68 -3.40 35.42
C GLU A 100 4.06 -2.18 36.25
#